data_AF-A0A535DMN7-F1
#
_entry.id   AF-A0A535DMN7-F1
#
_cell.length_a   1.000
_cell.length_b   1.000
_cell.length_c   1.000
_cell.angle_alpha   90.00
_cell.angle_beta   90.00
_cell.angle_gamma   90.00
#
_symmetry.space_group_name_H-M   'P 1'
#
loop_
_entity.id
_entity.type
_entity.pdbx_description
1 polymer ?
#
loop_
_entity_poly.entity_id
_entity_poly.type
_entity_poly.pdbx_seq_one_letter_code
_entity_poly.pdbx_strand_id
1 'polypeptide(L)'
;MRTTVVGSYPKIPNRPRPARLRLAINRRDRGEITDEEVAAVQDEVTLEVMEEQAEAGLDIITDGQVRWDDDQTYVMRALTGVEIGSLERYMDTNTYYRQPEIVGPVSWREPILVRDFQFAKEKSRKPVKAIITGAYTLAALSLDRHYGSRENLALAIAEALRDEIQALDAAGAEHIQVNDPMIVRSKDDVRTIRRTLNSMLDGVSAETGVYSWFGDAKGLLPALLDTPASVIGLDFVQGLDN
;
A
#
# COMPACT_ATOMS: atom_id res chain seq x y z
N MET A 1 0.12 -18.63 16.99
CA MET A 1 -0.59 -17.73 16.07
C MET A 1 0.16 -16.42 16.09
N ARG A 2 0.62 -15.90 14.93
CA ARG A 2 1.31 -14.60 14.85
C ARG A 2 0.25 -13.49 14.73
N THR A 3 0.46 -12.37 15.41
CA THR A 3 -0.40 -11.19 15.38
C THR A 3 0.26 -10.04 14.61
N THR A 4 -0.51 -9.34 13.79
CA THR A 4 -0.08 -8.19 12.98
C THR A 4 -1.30 -7.32 12.68
N VAL A 5 -1.07 -6.10 12.21
CA VAL A 5 -2.11 -5.25 11.57
C VAL A 5 -2.03 -5.34 10.04
N VAL A 6 -3.10 -4.93 9.35
CA VAL A 6 -3.12 -4.85 7.88
C VAL A 6 -2.10 -3.83 7.40
N GLY A 7 -2.10 -2.60 7.93
CA GLY A 7 -1.11 -1.62 7.53
C GLY A 7 -1.30 -0.23 8.06
N SER A 8 -2.28 0.45 7.50
CA SER A 8 -2.51 1.88 7.74
C SER A 8 -2.90 2.16 9.18
N TYR A 9 -2.26 3.18 9.75
CA TYR A 9 -2.53 3.66 11.10
C TYR A 9 -3.14 5.07 11.05
N PRO A 10 -4.08 5.41 11.96
CA PRO A 10 -4.64 6.76 12.00
C PRO A 10 -3.54 7.84 12.20
N LYS A 11 -3.38 8.72 11.20
CA LYS A 11 -2.43 9.85 11.23
C LYS A 11 -2.85 10.97 12.18
N ILE A 12 -4.13 10.99 12.55
CA ILE A 12 -4.71 11.94 13.50
C ILE A 12 -4.96 11.16 14.79
N PRO A 13 -4.21 11.42 15.86
CA PRO A 13 -4.36 10.69 17.10
C PRO A 13 -5.64 11.12 17.83
N ASN A 14 -6.10 10.27 18.74
CA ASN A 14 -7.19 10.62 19.65
C ASN A 14 -6.77 11.76 20.59
N ARG A 15 -7.74 12.60 20.96
CA ARG A 15 -7.51 13.63 21.99
C ARG A 15 -7.07 12.95 23.31
N PRO A 16 -6.16 13.57 24.08
CA PRO A 16 -5.68 14.96 23.96
C PRO A 16 -4.44 15.15 23.07
N ARG A 17 -3.95 14.12 22.35
CA ARG A 17 -2.71 14.25 21.57
C ARG A 17 -2.88 15.21 20.38
N PRO A 18 -1.90 16.09 20.12
CA PRO A 18 -1.96 17.00 18.99
C PRO A 18 -1.75 16.26 17.67
N ALA A 19 -2.48 16.67 16.62
CA ALA A 19 -2.32 16.14 15.26
C ALA A 19 -1.07 16.72 14.56
N ARG A 20 0.12 16.41 15.11
CA ARG A 20 1.41 17.02 14.73
C ARG A 20 1.69 16.93 13.24
N LEU A 21 1.51 15.75 12.64
CA LEU A 21 1.72 15.55 11.22
C LEU A 21 0.79 16.40 10.36
N ARG A 22 -0.51 16.46 10.68
CA ARG A 22 -1.48 17.29 9.96
C ARG A 22 -1.12 18.78 10.06
N LEU A 23 -0.69 19.22 11.24
CA LEU A 23 -0.26 20.61 11.45
C LEU A 23 1.00 20.93 10.63
N ALA A 24 1.99 20.03 10.62
CA ALA A 24 3.21 20.19 9.84
C ALA A 24 2.91 20.29 8.33
N ILE A 25 2.11 19.36 7.79
CA ILE A 25 1.67 19.38 6.38
C ILE A 25 1.00 20.72 6.05
N ASN A 26 0.07 21.19 6.89
CA ASN A 26 -0.62 22.46 6.66
C ASN A 26 0.34 23.68 6.73
N ARG A 27 1.39 23.63 7.57
CA ARG A 27 2.42 24.68 7.65
C ARG A 27 3.29 24.70 6.39
N ARG A 28 3.69 23.51 5.91
CA ARG A 28 4.41 23.35 4.63
C ARG A 28 3.60 23.89 3.46
N ASP A 29 2.29 23.59 3.41
CA ASP A 29 1.40 24.13 2.37
C ASP A 29 1.33 25.66 2.34
N ARG A 30 1.59 26.31 3.47
CA ARG A 30 1.67 27.78 3.61
C ARG A 30 3.09 28.33 3.43
N GLY A 31 4.07 27.48 3.15
CA GLY A 31 5.48 27.85 3.01
C GLY A 31 6.15 28.23 4.34
N GLU A 32 5.61 27.81 5.48
CA GLU A 32 6.12 28.16 6.81
C GLU A 32 7.21 27.23 7.33
N ILE A 33 7.30 26.02 6.78
CA ILE A 33 8.32 25.01 7.10
C ILE A 33 8.75 24.28 5.82
N THR A 34 9.94 23.69 5.83
CA THR A 34 10.48 22.93 4.69
C THR A 34 9.95 21.50 4.64
N ASP A 35 10.18 20.81 3.52
CA ASP A 35 9.86 19.38 3.39
C ASP A 35 10.71 18.52 4.35
N GLU A 36 11.94 18.92 4.66
CA GLU A 36 12.79 18.26 5.66
C GLU A 36 12.19 18.38 7.08
N GLU A 37 11.62 19.54 7.43
CA GLU A 37 10.94 19.72 8.71
C GLU A 37 9.67 18.85 8.79
N VAL A 38 8.93 18.68 7.69
CA VAL A 38 7.81 17.72 7.62
C VAL A 38 8.31 16.28 7.77
N ALA A 39 9.40 15.92 7.08
CA ALA A 39 9.98 14.59 7.14
C ALA A 39 10.41 14.22 8.57
N ALA A 40 10.98 15.16 9.33
CA ALA A 40 11.30 14.95 10.74
C ALA A 40 10.05 14.66 11.59
N VAL A 41 8.93 15.35 11.34
CA VAL A 41 7.66 15.06 12.03
C VAL A 41 7.09 13.70 11.63
N GLN A 42 7.24 13.31 10.35
CA GLN A 42 6.85 11.97 9.90
C GLN A 42 7.68 10.88 10.58
N ASP A 43 9.00 11.06 10.69
CA ASP A 43 9.91 10.15 11.41
C ASP A 43 9.44 9.94 12.85
N GLU A 44 9.16 11.02 13.58
CA GLU A 44 8.67 10.96 14.97
C GLU A 44 7.33 10.22 15.09
N VAL A 45 6.39 10.46 14.17
CA VAL A 45 5.07 9.82 14.19
C VAL A 45 5.17 8.34 13.80
N THR A 46 6.03 7.97 12.85
CA THR A 46 6.32 6.56 12.52
C THR A 46 6.82 5.82 13.76
N LEU A 47 7.77 6.40 14.50
CA LEU A 47 8.30 5.78 15.73
C LEU A 47 7.24 5.64 16.82
N GLU A 48 6.39 6.65 17.02
CA GLU A 48 5.26 6.58 17.96
C GLU A 48 4.33 5.41 17.62
N VAL A 49 3.93 5.29 16.35
CA VAL A 49 3.06 4.20 15.88
C VAL A 49 3.70 2.82 16.06
N MET A 50 4.99 2.69 15.75
CA MET A 50 5.71 1.42 15.91
C MET A 50 5.82 1.01 17.37
N GLU A 51 6.08 1.96 18.28
CA GLU A 51 6.13 1.67 19.72
C GLU A 51 4.75 1.24 20.24
N GLU A 52 3.68 1.93 19.84
CA GLU A 52 2.31 1.54 20.22
C GLU A 52 1.95 0.12 19.75
N GLN A 53 2.30 -0.21 18.51
CA GLN A 53 2.13 -1.56 17.97
C GLN A 53 2.92 -2.61 18.77
N ALA A 54 4.16 -2.28 19.17
CA ALA A 54 5.00 -3.17 19.95
C ALA A 54 4.48 -3.35 21.39
N GLU A 55 4.06 -2.27 22.06
CA GLU A 55 3.46 -2.26 23.39
C GLU A 55 2.12 -3.01 23.42
N ALA A 56 1.34 -2.93 22.32
CA ALA A 56 0.12 -3.72 22.14
C ALA A 56 0.37 -5.22 21.98
N GLY A 57 1.64 -5.65 21.89
CA GLY A 57 2.03 -7.06 21.84
C GLY A 57 1.99 -7.67 20.44
N LEU A 58 1.91 -6.87 19.36
CA LEU A 58 1.94 -7.40 18.00
C LEU A 58 3.28 -8.11 17.71
N ASP A 59 3.23 -9.25 17.03
CA ASP A 59 4.43 -10.03 16.68
C ASP A 59 5.19 -9.41 15.51
N ILE A 60 4.45 -8.90 14.51
CA ILE A 60 4.96 -8.21 13.34
C ILE A 60 4.29 -6.84 13.26
N ILE A 61 5.08 -5.79 13.09
CA ILE A 61 4.60 -4.40 13.07
C ILE A 61 4.77 -3.75 11.69
N THR A 62 4.21 -2.56 11.53
CA THR A 62 4.30 -1.75 10.30
C THR A 62 4.78 -0.33 10.63
N ASP A 63 5.18 0.44 9.61
CA ASP A 63 5.47 1.87 9.75
C ASP A 63 4.19 2.73 9.85
N GLY A 64 3.02 2.09 9.80
CA GLY A 64 1.70 2.71 9.82
C GLY A 64 1.30 3.43 8.53
N GLN A 65 2.12 3.37 7.46
CA GLN A 65 1.94 4.12 6.21
C GLN A 65 1.68 5.62 6.46
N VAL A 66 2.25 6.19 7.53
CA VAL A 66 1.93 7.55 7.99
C VAL A 66 2.42 8.63 7.02
N ARG A 67 3.45 8.32 6.21
CA ARG A 67 4.02 9.21 5.19
C ARG A 67 3.17 9.35 3.94
N TRP A 68 2.31 8.38 3.68
CA TRP A 68 1.54 8.35 2.44
C TRP A 68 0.48 9.43 2.50
N ASP A 69 0.10 10.04 1.37
CA ASP A 69 -1.09 10.90 1.36
C ASP A 69 -2.35 10.02 1.48
N ASP A 70 -2.41 9.01 0.63
CA ASP A 70 -3.41 7.96 0.49
C ASP A 70 -2.78 6.69 -0.10
N ASP A 71 -3.54 5.60 -0.21
CA ASP A 71 -3.07 4.27 -0.62
C ASP A 71 -2.68 4.18 -2.11
N GLN A 72 -3.01 5.19 -2.93
CA GLN A 72 -2.80 5.17 -4.38
C GLN A 72 -1.68 6.14 -4.78
N THR A 73 -1.84 7.40 -4.39
CA THR A 73 -1.05 8.55 -4.85
C THR A 73 0.43 8.40 -4.51
N TYR A 74 0.75 7.88 -3.33
CA TYR A 74 2.15 7.81 -2.87
C TYR A 74 3.00 6.93 -3.80
N VAL A 75 2.49 5.75 -4.14
CA VAL A 75 3.15 4.82 -5.07
C VAL A 75 3.07 5.32 -6.51
N MET A 76 1.87 5.73 -6.95
CA MET A 76 1.62 6.06 -8.35
C MET A 76 2.37 7.31 -8.82
N ARG A 77 2.58 8.32 -7.96
CA ARG A 77 3.34 9.54 -8.30
C ARG A 77 4.81 9.26 -8.64
N ALA A 78 5.39 8.20 -8.08
CA ALA A 78 6.79 7.85 -8.30
C ALA A 78 7.03 7.14 -9.65
N LEU A 79 6.00 6.52 -10.23
CA LEU A 79 6.10 5.83 -11.52
C LEU A 79 6.18 6.82 -12.69
N THR A 80 6.75 6.38 -13.81
CA THR A 80 6.68 7.15 -15.07
C THR A 80 5.28 7.05 -15.69
N GLY A 81 4.93 7.99 -16.58
CA GLY A 81 3.67 7.94 -17.31
C GLY A 81 2.42 8.22 -16.47
N VAL A 82 2.59 8.66 -15.22
CA VAL A 82 1.50 8.96 -14.29
C VAL A 82 1.51 10.43 -13.91
N GLU A 83 0.34 11.06 -14.01
CA GLU A 83 0.04 12.36 -13.42
C GLU A 83 -0.95 12.20 -12.26
N ILE A 84 -0.97 13.14 -11.32
CA ILE A 84 -1.88 13.09 -10.16
C ILE A 84 -3.01 14.10 -10.38
N GLY A 85 -4.22 13.58 -10.57
CA GLY A 85 -5.42 14.33 -10.94
C GLY A 85 -6.27 14.81 -9.77
N SER A 86 -7.59 14.78 -9.98
CA SER A 86 -8.61 15.26 -9.04
C SER A 86 -8.71 14.42 -7.77
N LEU A 87 -9.36 14.99 -6.75
CA LEU A 87 -9.69 14.30 -5.52
C LEU A 87 -10.98 13.50 -5.71
N GLU A 88 -10.90 12.18 -5.59
CA GLU A 88 -12.02 11.26 -5.75
C GLU A 88 -12.34 10.54 -4.43
N ARG A 89 -13.60 10.12 -4.28
CA ARG A 89 -14.04 9.38 -3.10
C ARG A 89 -13.52 7.95 -3.16
N TYR A 90 -12.94 7.46 -2.06
CA TYR A 90 -12.44 6.10 -1.98
C TYR A 90 -13.57 5.12 -1.64
N MET A 91 -14.07 4.42 -2.67
CA MET A 91 -15.15 3.42 -2.54
C MET A 91 -16.36 3.97 -1.77
N ASP A 92 -16.98 3.15 -0.92
CA ASP A 92 -18.13 3.52 -0.08
C ASP A 92 -17.70 4.11 1.28
N THR A 93 -16.46 4.60 1.40
CA THR A 93 -15.93 5.18 2.63
C THR A 93 -16.17 6.69 2.70
N ASN A 94 -15.81 7.35 3.80
CA ASN A 94 -15.78 8.82 3.91
C ASN A 94 -14.37 9.39 3.72
N THR A 95 -13.52 8.67 2.99
CA THR A 95 -12.14 9.08 2.68
C THR A 95 -11.98 9.35 1.19
N TYR A 96 -10.91 10.04 0.83
CA TYR A 96 -10.64 10.51 -0.52
C TYR A 96 -9.18 10.28 -0.89
N TYR A 97 -8.93 10.07 -2.17
CA TYR A 97 -7.59 9.89 -2.74
C TYR A 97 -7.45 10.76 -3.98
N ARG A 98 -6.22 11.09 -4.40
CA ARG A 98 -6.03 11.76 -5.69
C ARG A 98 -5.94 10.73 -6.80
N GLN A 99 -6.85 10.81 -7.77
CA GLN A 99 -6.90 9.84 -8.86
C GLN A 99 -5.63 9.93 -9.73
N PRO A 100 -4.87 8.83 -9.89
CA PRO A 100 -3.79 8.80 -10.86
C PRO A 100 -4.36 8.83 -12.28
N GLU A 101 -3.77 9.64 -13.15
CA GLU A 101 -4.08 9.70 -14.58
C GLU A 101 -2.92 9.10 -15.37
N ILE A 102 -3.19 8.07 -16.18
CA ILE A 102 -2.17 7.37 -16.96
C ILE A 102 -2.05 8.05 -18.32
N VAL A 103 -1.00 8.84 -18.49
CA VAL A 103 -0.75 9.69 -19.68
C VAL A 103 0.32 9.10 -20.60
N GLY A 104 0.98 8.01 -20.20
CA GLY A 104 2.00 7.35 -20.99
C GLY A 104 2.37 5.96 -20.45
N PRO A 105 3.45 5.36 -20.98
CA PRO A 105 3.95 4.08 -20.50
C PRO A 105 4.35 4.17 -19.03
N VAL A 106 3.84 3.24 -18.22
CA VAL A 106 4.16 3.09 -16.81
C VAL A 106 5.43 2.25 -16.65
N SER A 107 6.40 2.77 -15.90
CA SER A 107 7.61 2.06 -15.52
C SER A 107 8.10 2.51 -14.14
N TRP A 108 8.78 1.59 -13.46
CA TRP A 108 9.55 1.91 -12.26
C TRP A 108 10.84 2.66 -12.64
N ARG A 109 11.34 3.50 -11.72
CA ARG A 109 12.55 4.32 -11.92
C ARG A 109 13.58 4.06 -10.85
N GLU A 110 13.13 4.14 -9.61
CA GLU A 110 13.94 4.05 -8.41
C GLU A 110 13.06 3.56 -7.25
N PRO A 111 13.67 3.03 -6.17
CA PRO A 111 12.93 2.52 -5.04
C PRO A 111 12.02 3.57 -4.40
N ILE A 112 10.76 3.20 -4.15
CA ILE A 112 9.72 4.08 -3.64
C ILE A 112 9.61 3.95 -2.12
N LEU A 113 9.55 2.72 -1.63
CA LEU A 113 9.23 2.35 -0.25
C LEU A 113 10.45 1.88 0.54
N VAL A 114 11.56 1.57 -0.14
CA VAL A 114 12.76 1.02 0.49
C VAL A 114 13.31 1.92 1.60
N ARG A 115 13.35 3.24 1.39
CA ARG A 115 13.80 4.19 2.41
C ARG A 115 12.92 4.14 3.66
N ASP A 116 11.61 4.16 3.47
CA ASP A 116 10.63 4.14 4.55
C ASP A 116 10.72 2.83 5.35
N PHE A 117 10.81 1.71 4.62
CA PHE A 117 11.01 0.39 5.19
C PHE A 117 12.32 0.29 5.99
N GLN A 118 13.45 0.74 5.44
CA GLN A 118 14.74 0.69 6.11
C GLN A 118 14.75 1.54 7.38
N PHE A 119 14.18 2.75 7.32
CA PHE A 119 14.02 3.59 8.51
C PHE A 119 13.26 2.86 9.62
N ALA A 120 12.11 2.26 9.29
CA ALA A 120 11.32 1.51 10.27
C ALA A 120 12.07 0.28 10.79
N LYS A 121 12.69 -0.50 9.90
CA LYS A 121 13.47 -1.69 10.25
C LYS A 121 14.63 -1.37 11.21
N GLU A 122 15.40 -0.32 10.93
CA GLU A 122 16.56 0.08 11.75
C GLU A 122 16.17 0.53 13.16
N LYS A 123 14.96 1.05 13.34
CA LYS A 123 14.47 1.58 14.62
C LYS A 123 13.60 0.60 15.39
N SER A 124 13.17 -0.49 14.75
CA SER A 124 12.30 -1.49 15.34
C SER A 124 13.06 -2.52 16.18
N ARG A 125 12.39 -3.04 17.22
CA ARG A 125 12.80 -4.26 17.96
C ARG A 125 12.04 -5.50 17.51
N LYS A 126 11.06 -5.35 16.63
CA LYS A 126 10.16 -6.39 16.11
C LYS A 126 10.33 -6.50 14.58
N PRO A 127 10.04 -7.65 13.96
CA PRO A 127 9.94 -7.74 12.51
C PRO A 127 9.00 -6.66 11.95
N VAL A 128 9.45 -5.97 10.90
CA VAL A 128 8.68 -4.93 10.21
C VAL A 128 8.22 -5.48 8.87
N LYS A 129 6.92 -5.36 8.59
CA LYS A 129 6.31 -5.75 7.32
C LYS A 129 6.22 -4.56 6.38
N ALA A 130 6.73 -4.73 5.15
CA ALA A 130 6.58 -3.76 4.09
C ALA A 130 5.21 -3.89 3.42
N ILE A 131 4.64 -2.77 2.99
CA ILE A 131 3.26 -2.71 2.46
C ILE A 131 3.26 -1.96 1.15
N ILE A 132 2.61 -2.55 0.15
CA ILE A 132 2.43 -1.96 -1.18
C ILE A 132 1.00 -2.17 -1.66
N THR A 133 0.45 -1.21 -2.40
CA THR A 133 -0.87 -1.36 -3.00
C THR A 133 -0.79 -2.22 -4.26
N GLY A 134 -1.73 -3.16 -4.41
CA GLY A 134 -1.79 -4.10 -5.52
C GLY A 134 -2.08 -3.43 -6.86
N ALA A 135 -1.44 -3.95 -7.91
CA ALA A 135 -1.56 -3.40 -9.27
C ALA A 135 -3.00 -3.41 -9.79
N TYR A 136 -3.82 -4.39 -9.40
CA TYR A 136 -5.22 -4.42 -9.81
C TYR A 136 -6.00 -3.24 -9.22
N THR A 137 -5.87 -3.00 -7.92
CA THR A 137 -6.44 -1.84 -7.24
C THR A 137 -5.94 -0.53 -7.83
N LEU A 138 -4.63 -0.38 -8.05
CA LEU A 138 -4.08 0.85 -8.65
C LEU A 138 -4.67 1.11 -10.04
N ALA A 139 -4.75 0.08 -10.89
CA ALA A 139 -5.36 0.20 -12.22
C ALA A 139 -6.87 0.51 -12.16
N ALA A 140 -7.60 -0.15 -11.27
CA ALA A 140 -9.05 0.03 -11.13
C ALA A 140 -9.43 1.42 -10.61
N LEU A 141 -8.54 2.07 -9.86
CA LEU A 141 -8.74 3.40 -9.29
C LEU A 141 -8.08 4.54 -10.08
N SER A 142 -7.42 4.22 -11.21
CA SER A 142 -6.79 5.19 -12.09
C SER A 142 -7.68 5.56 -13.28
N LEU A 143 -7.47 6.74 -13.84
CA LEU A 143 -8.01 7.14 -15.14
C LEU A 143 -7.01 6.76 -16.24
N ASP A 144 -7.35 5.76 -17.05
CA ASP A 144 -6.50 5.32 -18.15
C ASP A 144 -6.72 6.19 -19.41
N ARG A 145 -5.67 6.88 -19.87
CA ARG A 145 -5.65 7.63 -21.13
C ARG A 145 -4.64 7.06 -22.14
N HIS A 146 -4.01 5.92 -21.84
CA HIS A 146 -2.91 5.37 -22.63
C HIS A 146 -3.14 3.92 -23.10
N TYR A 147 -3.45 3.00 -22.18
CA TYR A 147 -3.46 1.56 -22.46
C TYR A 147 -4.77 1.07 -23.10
N GLY A 148 -5.88 1.78 -22.88
CA GLY A 148 -7.20 1.47 -23.43
C GLY A 148 -7.82 0.19 -22.89
N SER A 149 -7.20 -0.43 -21.88
CA SER A 149 -7.65 -1.68 -21.26
C SER A 149 -7.12 -1.76 -19.84
N ARG A 150 -8.02 -2.03 -18.89
CA ARG A 150 -7.65 -2.25 -17.49
C ARG A 150 -6.65 -3.40 -17.33
N GLU A 151 -6.81 -4.48 -18.09
CA GLU A 151 -5.88 -5.61 -18.05
C GLU A 151 -4.47 -5.18 -18.46
N ASN A 152 -4.34 -4.43 -19.56
CA ASN A 152 -3.04 -3.96 -20.04
C ASN A 152 -2.39 -2.99 -19.03
N LEU A 153 -3.18 -2.05 -18.49
CA LEU A 153 -2.71 -1.13 -17.46
C LEU A 153 -2.28 -1.87 -16.19
N ALA A 154 -3.11 -2.78 -15.69
CA ALA A 154 -2.84 -3.52 -14.46
C ALA A 154 -1.59 -4.39 -14.58
N LEU A 155 -1.35 -4.98 -15.76
CA LEU A 155 -0.13 -5.75 -16.04
C LEU A 155 1.11 -4.85 -16.11
N ALA A 156 1.02 -3.68 -16.75
CA ALA A 156 2.13 -2.72 -16.79
C ALA A 156 2.49 -2.19 -15.38
N ILE A 157 1.47 -1.87 -14.57
CA ILE A 157 1.70 -1.52 -13.16
C ILE A 157 2.31 -2.71 -12.41
N ALA A 158 1.82 -3.94 -12.62
CA ALA A 158 2.35 -5.12 -11.95
C ALA A 158 3.84 -5.37 -12.26
N GLU A 159 4.28 -5.12 -13.49
CA GLU A 159 5.68 -5.17 -13.88
C GLU A 159 6.50 -4.10 -13.15
N ALA A 160 6.02 -2.85 -13.08
CA ALA A 160 6.71 -1.81 -12.33
C ALA A 160 6.76 -2.09 -10.81
N LEU A 161 5.70 -2.64 -10.22
CA LEU A 161 5.68 -2.96 -8.80
C LEU A 161 6.49 -4.21 -8.45
N ARG A 162 6.73 -5.11 -9.39
CA ARG A 162 7.67 -6.22 -9.20
C ARG A 162 9.06 -5.69 -8.88
N ASP A 163 9.55 -4.70 -9.64
CA ASP A 163 10.86 -4.09 -9.40
C ASP A 163 10.93 -3.49 -7.98
N GLU A 164 9.86 -2.81 -7.56
CA GLU A 164 9.75 -2.26 -6.20
C GLU A 164 9.76 -3.35 -5.11
N ILE A 165 9.00 -4.43 -5.32
CA ILE A 165 8.93 -5.55 -4.37
C ILE A 165 10.29 -6.28 -4.29
N GLN A 166 10.97 -6.47 -5.41
CA GLN A 166 12.32 -7.03 -5.43
C GLN A 166 13.34 -6.10 -4.76
N ALA A 167 13.18 -4.78 -4.88
CA ALA A 167 14.00 -3.82 -4.15
C ALA A 167 13.76 -3.88 -2.63
N LEU A 168 12.51 -4.05 -2.18
CA LEU A 168 12.17 -4.28 -0.77
C LEU A 168 12.76 -5.61 -0.25
N ASP A 169 12.64 -6.69 -1.03
CA ASP A 169 13.23 -8.00 -0.71
C ASP A 169 14.76 -7.89 -0.57
N ALA A 170 15.43 -7.23 -1.52
CA ALA A 170 16.87 -6.97 -1.47
C ALA A 170 17.29 -6.06 -0.30
N ALA A 171 16.42 -5.14 0.14
CA ALA A 171 16.61 -4.34 1.36
C ALA A 171 16.39 -5.16 2.66
N GLY A 172 16.01 -6.42 2.53
CA GLY A 172 15.83 -7.37 3.62
C GLY A 172 14.45 -7.29 4.27
N ALA A 173 13.40 -6.98 3.49
CA ALA A 173 12.03 -7.20 3.94
C ALA A 173 11.76 -8.70 4.11
N GLU A 174 11.48 -9.13 5.33
CA GLU A 174 11.13 -10.54 5.61
C GLU A 174 9.65 -10.82 5.30
N HIS A 175 8.81 -9.77 5.37
CA HIS A 175 7.39 -9.82 5.09
C HIS A 175 7.00 -8.68 4.14
N ILE A 176 6.34 -9.01 3.03
CA ILE A 176 5.83 -8.04 2.06
C ILE A 176 4.34 -8.29 1.85
N GLN A 177 3.53 -7.26 2.06
CA GLN A 177 2.08 -7.33 1.90
C GLN A 177 1.61 -6.49 0.72
N VAL A 178 0.82 -7.12 -0.15
CA VAL A 178 0.08 -6.48 -1.23
C VAL A 178 -1.35 -6.21 -0.77
N ASN A 179 -1.71 -4.94 -0.69
CA ASN A 179 -3.05 -4.46 -0.38
C ASN A 179 -3.87 -4.32 -1.67
N ASP A 180 -4.80 -5.24 -1.91
CA ASP A 180 -5.58 -5.25 -3.16
C ASP A 180 -7.10 -5.30 -2.89
N PRO A 181 -7.71 -4.26 -2.31
CA PRO A 181 -9.13 -4.25 -1.95
C PRO A 181 -10.10 -4.27 -3.15
N MET A 182 -9.69 -3.85 -4.35
CA MET A 182 -10.61 -3.86 -5.51
C MET A 182 -10.91 -5.27 -6.03
N ILE A 183 -10.09 -6.27 -5.71
CA ILE A 183 -10.27 -7.64 -6.23
C ILE A 183 -11.59 -8.26 -5.78
N VAL A 184 -12.05 -7.97 -4.56
CA VAL A 184 -13.34 -8.48 -4.04
C VAL A 184 -14.54 -7.77 -4.67
N ARG A 185 -14.33 -6.63 -5.34
CA ARG A 185 -15.35 -5.92 -6.13
C ARG A 185 -15.29 -6.25 -7.63
N SER A 186 -14.34 -7.05 -8.07
CA SER A 186 -14.09 -7.36 -9.49
C SER A 186 -13.84 -8.84 -9.71
N LYS A 187 -14.65 -9.68 -9.06
CA LYS A 187 -14.52 -11.16 -9.07
C LYS A 187 -14.67 -11.76 -10.47
N ASP A 188 -15.35 -11.08 -11.38
CA ASP A 188 -15.49 -11.45 -12.79
C ASP A 188 -14.16 -11.35 -13.57
N ASP A 189 -13.18 -10.61 -13.06
CA ASP A 189 -11.87 -10.39 -13.67
C ASP A 189 -10.75 -11.20 -12.97
N VAL A 190 -11.12 -12.36 -12.41
CA VAL A 190 -10.21 -13.26 -11.67
C VAL A 190 -8.94 -13.61 -12.44
N ARG A 191 -9.03 -13.68 -13.77
CA ARG A 191 -7.89 -13.98 -14.64
C ARG A 191 -6.85 -12.87 -14.57
N THR A 192 -7.26 -11.60 -14.70
CA THR A 192 -6.35 -10.46 -14.63
C THR A 192 -5.76 -10.34 -13.23
N ILE A 193 -6.59 -10.44 -12.19
CA ILE A 193 -6.15 -10.40 -10.78
C ILE A 193 -5.05 -11.42 -10.51
N ARG A 194 -5.23 -12.67 -10.95
CA ARG A 194 -4.22 -13.71 -10.75
C ARG A 194 -2.94 -13.40 -11.53
N ARG A 195 -3.04 -12.89 -12.76
CA ARG A 195 -1.87 -12.53 -13.57
C ARG A 195 -1.08 -11.37 -12.96
N THR A 196 -1.75 -10.35 -12.42
CA THR A 196 -1.08 -9.22 -11.79
C THR A 196 -0.37 -9.64 -10.51
N LEU A 197 -1.01 -10.44 -9.66
CA LEU A 197 -0.39 -10.98 -8.44
C LEU A 197 0.80 -11.88 -8.74
N ASN A 198 0.67 -12.79 -9.72
CA ASN A 198 1.79 -13.63 -10.17
C ASN A 198 2.94 -12.79 -10.72
N SER A 199 2.65 -11.69 -11.42
CA SER A 199 3.72 -10.82 -11.90
C SER A 199 4.39 -10.07 -10.75
N MET A 200 3.62 -9.45 -9.86
CA MET A 200 4.18 -8.68 -8.74
C MET A 200 5.08 -9.51 -7.82
N LEU A 201 4.71 -10.77 -7.57
CA LEU A 201 5.33 -11.61 -6.54
C LEU A 201 6.38 -12.60 -7.09
N ASP A 202 6.63 -12.62 -8.40
CA ASP A 202 7.53 -13.61 -8.99
C ASP A 202 9.01 -13.27 -8.71
N GLY A 203 9.75 -14.29 -8.26
CA GLY A 203 11.14 -14.21 -7.85
C GLY A 203 11.39 -13.63 -6.45
N VAL A 204 10.35 -13.38 -5.66
CA VAL A 204 10.46 -12.78 -4.32
C VAL A 204 10.77 -13.86 -3.27
N SER A 205 11.77 -13.62 -2.43
CA SER A 205 12.19 -14.56 -1.38
C SER A 205 11.49 -14.34 -0.03
N ALA A 206 11.08 -13.09 0.26
CA ALA A 206 10.27 -12.73 1.42
C ALA A 206 8.96 -13.54 1.53
N GLU A 207 8.43 -13.66 2.75
CA GLU A 207 7.06 -14.17 2.96
C GLU A 207 6.07 -13.11 2.42
N THR A 208 5.39 -13.43 1.34
CA THR A 208 4.46 -12.50 0.68
C THR A 208 3.02 -12.76 1.09
N GLY A 209 2.21 -11.70 1.18
CA GLY A 209 0.78 -11.81 1.46
C GLY A 209 -0.08 -10.91 0.60
N VAL A 210 -1.31 -11.36 0.31
CA VAL A 210 -2.33 -10.58 -0.43
C VAL A 210 -3.52 -10.35 0.49
N TYR A 211 -3.85 -9.09 0.73
CA TYR A 211 -4.86 -8.67 1.69
C TYR A 211 -5.96 -7.91 0.98
N SER A 212 -7.20 -8.26 1.27
CA SER A 212 -8.38 -7.59 0.72
C SER A 212 -9.46 -7.40 1.79
N TRP A 213 -10.27 -6.37 1.63
CA TRP A 213 -11.28 -5.94 2.60
C TRP A 213 -12.46 -5.23 1.92
N PHE A 214 -13.51 -4.91 2.69
CA PHE A 214 -14.79 -4.37 2.19
C PHE A 214 -15.62 -5.35 1.35
N GLY A 215 -15.35 -6.65 1.48
CA GLY A 215 -16.09 -7.71 0.79
C GLY A 215 -15.50 -9.09 1.08
N ASP A 216 -16.25 -10.13 0.69
CA ASP A 216 -15.81 -11.52 0.78
C ASP A 216 -15.00 -11.94 -0.47
N ALA A 217 -14.17 -12.97 -0.30
CA ALA A 217 -13.37 -13.59 -1.36
C ALA A 217 -14.04 -14.82 -1.99
N LYS A 218 -15.34 -15.03 -1.81
CA LYS A 218 -16.06 -16.17 -2.41
C LYS A 218 -15.93 -16.15 -3.92
N GLY A 219 -15.54 -17.29 -4.50
CA GLY A 219 -15.24 -17.43 -5.93
C GLY A 219 -13.88 -16.88 -6.36
N LEU A 220 -13.21 -16.07 -5.53
CA LEU A 220 -11.88 -15.54 -5.78
C LEU A 220 -10.79 -16.35 -5.05
N LEU A 221 -11.09 -16.88 -3.87
CA LEU A 221 -10.13 -17.59 -3.01
C LEU A 221 -9.31 -18.68 -3.73
N PRO A 222 -9.89 -19.56 -4.57
CA PRO A 222 -9.09 -20.55 -5.31
C PRO A 222 -8.01 -19.91 -6.17
N ALA A 223 -8.31 -18.78 -6.82
CA ALA A 223 -7.33 -18.09 -7.66
C ALA A 223 -6.25 -17.38 -6.84
N LEU A 224 -6.56 -16.93 -5.62
CA LEU A 224 -5.57 -16.34 -4.70
C LEU A 224 -4.61 -17.40 -4.16
N LEU A 225 -5.13 -18.59 -3.84
CA LEU A 225 -4.32 -19.74 -3.40
C LEU A 225 -3.38 -20.27 -4.50
N ASP A 226 -3.69 -20.00 -5.77
CA ASP A 226 -2.85 -20.33 -6.93
C ASP A 226 -1.82 -19.24 -7.28
N THR A 227 -1.61 -18.26 -6.39
CA THR A 227 -0.55 -17.24 -6.54
C THR A 227 0.68 -17.57 -5.68
N PRO A 228 1.84 -16.92 -5.90
CA PRO A 228 3.01 -17.08 -5.03
C PRO A 228 2.80 -16.63 -3.57
N ALA A 229 1.69 -15.96 -3.24
CA ALA A 229 1.42 -15.45 -1.92
C ALA A 229 1.33 -16.57 -0.87
N SER A 230 2.07 -16.42 0.22
CA SER A 230 2.05 -17.36 1.36
C SER A 230 0.95 -17.05 2.37
N VAL A 231 0.45 -15.81 2.38
CA VAL A 231 -0.57 -15.33 3.32
C VAL A 231 -1.73 -14.69 2.57
N ILE A 232 -2.97 -15.11 2.87
CA ILE A 232 -4.18 -14.47 2.36
C ILE A 232 -4.89 -13.76 3.52
N GLY A 233 -5.02 -12.43 3.44
CA GLY A 233 -5.74 -11.60 4.40
C GLY A 233 -7.18 -11.36 3.96
N LEU A 234 -8.13 -11.79 4.79
CA LEU A 234 -9.57 -11.70 4.52
C LEU A 234 -10.28 -10.86 5.59
N ASP A 235 -11.29 -10.11 5.16
CA ASP A 235 -12.16 -9.31 6.03
C ASP A 235 -13.35 -10.15 6.53
N PHE A 236 -13.29 -10.61 7.78
CA PHE A 236 -14.37 -11.37 8.42
C PHE A 236 -15.44 -10.47 9.09
N VAL A 237 -15.39 -9.15 8.88
CA VAL A 237 -16.41 -8.21 9.38
C VAL A 237 -17.41 -7.88 8.27
N GLN A 238 -16.92 -7.48 7.10
CA GLN A 238 -17.78 -7.18 5.94
C GLN A 238 -17.86 -8.34 4.94
N GLY A 239 -16.87 -9.23 4.92
CA GLY A 239 -16.86 -10.45 4.10
C GLY A 239 -17.47 -11.65 4.85
N LEU A 240 -18.79 -11.63 5.05
CA LEU A 240 -19.51 -12.65 5.82
C LEU A 240 -19.50 -14.05 5.17
N ASP A 241 -19.11 -14.13 3.89
CA ASP A 241 -19.12 -15.32 3.04
C ASP A 241 -17.72 -15.95 2.86
N ASN A 242 -16.72 -15.48 3.62
CA ASN A 242 -15.34 -15.99 3.61
C ASN A 242 -15.18 -17.40 4.19
#